data_AF-A0A5C6XR88-F1
#
_entry.id   AF-A0A5C6XR88-F1
#
_cell.length_a   1.000
_cell.length_b   1.000
_cell.length_c   1.000
_cell.angle_alpha   90.00
_cell.angle_beta   90.00
_cell.angle_gamma   90.00
#
_symmetry.space_group_name_H-M   'P 1'
#
loop_
_entity.id
_entity.type
_entity.pdbx_description
1 polymer ?
#
loop_
_entity_poly.entity_id
_entity_poly.type
_entity_poly.pdbx_seq_one_letter_code
_entity_poly.pdbx_strand_id
1 'polypeptide(L)'
;MSSCNTDYKQEQPSVNDSRPANAITYKEMAGMFHQYDIGQKKVLDSYRKEFTNDDKDAIESISHFYDLNDLKQYIAYLEKLSEEKEIKLTGIRIFSAAYPKEHSDISRSGRQTLIFMPTAKIGNSNSVAFEPLYSKKGEPVKFTEFLHKFSSKETQQVLRASFFPSFNSPEDMDSSGANRLDPTPPM
;
A
#
# COMPACT_ATOMS: atom_id res chain seq x y z
N MET A 1 -55.02 -6.98 16.66
CA MET A 1 -54.14 -6.52 15.56
C MET A 1 -53.70 -5.10 15.87
N SER A 2 -52.41 -4.87 16.12
CA SER A 2 -51.81 -3.55 15.87
C SER A 2 -50.30 -3.73 15.77
N SER A 3 -49.81 -3.79 14.53
CA SER A 3 -48.38 -3.84 14.20
C SER A 3 -47.92 -2.41 14.02
N CYS A 4 -47.11 -1.89 14.93
CA CYS A 4 -46.37 -0.64 14.71
C CYS A 4 -45.13 -0.95 13.87
N ASN A 5 -45.19 -0.66 12.57
CA ASN A 5 -43.99 -0.52 11.75
C ASN A 5 -43.40 0.86 12.05
N THR A 6 -42.42 0.93 12.94
CA THR A 6 -41.50 2.06 13.02
C THR A 6 -40.51 1.95 11.87
N ASP A 7 -40.78 2.68 10.79
CA ASP A 7 -39.81 2.97 9.74
C ASP A 7 -38.68 3.84 10.34
N TYR A 8 -37.63 3.20 10.84
CA TYR A 8 -36.38 3.88 11.17
C TYR A 8 -35.74 4.36 9.86
N LYS A 9 -36.03 5.61 9.48
CA LYS A 9 -35.18 6.35 8.54
C LYS A 9 -33.83 6.56 9.22
N GLN A 10 -32.86 5.72 8.91
CA GLN A 10 -31.46 6.04 9.17
C GLN A 10 -31.12 7.27 8.34
N GLU A 11 -30.94 8.42 8.99
CA GLU A 11 -30.28 9.57 8.39
C GLU A 11 -28.85 9.12 8.03
N GLN A 12 -28.62 8.86 6.75
CA GLN A 12 -27.28 8.66 6.23
C GLN A 12 -26.48 9.93 6.53
N PRO A 13 -25.33 9.85 7.24
CA PRO A 13 -24.50 11.02 7.48
C PRO A 13 -24.16 11.66 6.13
N SER A 14 -24.45 12.95 5.97
CA SER A 14 -24.20 13.67 4.72
C SER A 14 -22.69 13.62 4.42
N VAL A 15 -22.31 12.88 3.39
CA VAL A 15 -20.92 12.83 2.92
C VAL A 15 -20.60 14.16 2.26
N ASN A 16 -19.49 14.79 2.64
CA ASN A 16 -18.98 15.96 1.92
C ASN A 16 -18.49 15.50 0.53
N ASP A 17 -19.25 15.88 -0.50
CA ASP A 17 -19.00 15.55 -1.90
C ASP A 17 -18.35 16.71 -2.69
N SER A 18 -18.00 17.81 -2.01
CA SER A 18 -17.26 18.91 -2.62
C SER A 18 -15.85 18.49 -3.03
N ARG A 19 -15.28 19.19 -4.01
CA ARG A 19 -13.91 18.93 -4.49
C ARG A 19 -12.94 18.99 -3.29
N PRO A 20 -12.22 17.90 -2.97
CA PRO A 20 -11.37 17.87 -1.80
C PRO A 20 -10.11 18.71 -2.05
N ALA A 21 -9.54 19.28 -0.98
CA ALA A 21 -8.42 20.20 -1.06
C ALA A 21 -7.13 19.57 -1.63
N ASN A 22 -7.02 18.23 -1.63
CA ASN A 22 -5.90 17.50 -2.22
C ASN A 22 -6.07 17.19 -3.72
N ALA A 23 -7.19 17.56 -4.35
CA ALA A 23 -7.40 17.37 -5.78
C ALA A 23 -6.67 18.45 -6.61
N ILE A 24 -5.62 18.05 -7.33
CA ILE A 24 -4.76 18.95 -8.12
C ILE A 24 -5.36 19.36 -9.48
N THR A 25 -4.83 20.44 -10.06
CA THR A 25 -5.16 20.91 -11.40
C THR A 25 -4.42 20.14 -12.50
N TYR A 26 -4.91 20.22 -13.75
CA TYR A 26 -4.20 19.65 -14.91
C TYR A 26 -2.83 20.30 -15.15
N LYS A 27 -2.65 21.58 -14.80
CA LYS A 27 -1.36 22.27 -14.94
C LYS A 27 -0.31 21.68 -14.00
N GLU A 28 -0.69 21.44 -12.74
CA GLU A 28 0.18 20.77 -11.76
C GLU A 28 0.50 19.34 -12.21
N MET A 29 -0.53 18.57 -12.61
CA MET A 29 -0.38 17.20 -13.09
C MET A 29 0.55 17.09 -14.31
N ALA A 30 0.38 17.96 -15.32
CA ALA A 30 1.23 17.98 -16.51
C ALA A 30 2.69 18.32 -16.16
N GLY A 31 2.91 19.25 -15.22
CA GLY A 31 4.25 19.55 -14.71
C GLY A 31 4.91 18.35 -14.04
N MET A 32 4.15 17.57 -13.26
CA MET A 32 4.64 16.34 -12.62
C MET A 32 4.98 15.26 -13.65
N PHE A 33 4.10 15.00 -14.64
CA PHE A 33 4.38 14.04 -15.72
C PHE A 33 5.61 14.43 -16.52
N HIS A 34 5.74 15.71 -16.90
CA HIS A 34 6.90 16.19 -17.63
C HIS A 34 8.21 15.91 -16.87
N GLN A 35 8.27 16.21 -15.57
CA GLN A 35 9.48 15.94 -14.76
C GLN A 35 9.79 14.44 -14.66
N TYR A 36 8.76 13.59 -14.52
CA TYR A 36 8.93 12.14 -14.52
C TYR A 36 9.53 11.64 -15.84
N ASP A 37 8.98 12.08 -16.96
CA ASP A 37 9.37 11.64 -18.31
C ASP A 37 10.81 12.02 -18.66
N ILE A 38 11.24 13.23 -18.29
CA ILE A 38 12.60 13.69 -18.59
C ILE A 38 13.65 13.19 -17.59
N GLY A 39 13.21 12.72 -16.40
CA GLY A 39 14.03 12.33 -15.27
C GLY A 39 13.94 10.84 -14.94
N GLN A 40 13.14 10.50 -13.92
CA GLN A 40 13.08 9.15 -13.32
C GLN A 40 12.79 8.06 -14.35
N LYS A 41 11.90 8.33 -15.31
CA LYS A 41 11.51 7.35 -16.34
C LYS A 41 12.72 6.82 -17.10
N LYS A 42 13.67 7.69 -17.49
CA LYS A 42 14.86 7.28 -18.25
C LYS A 42 15.74 6.31 -17.47
N VAL A 43 15.91 6.56 -16.17
CA VAL A 43 16.71 5.71 -15.28
C VAL A 43 16.03 4.35 -15.09
N LEU A 44 14.71 4.35 -14.85
CA LEU A 44 13.93 3.14 -14.67
C LEU A 44 13.87 2.29 -15.94
N ASP A 45 13.62 2.90 -17.10
CA ASP A 45 13.59 2.20 -18.39
C ASP A 45 14.98 1.60 -18.73
N SER A 46 16.06 2.35 -18.44
CA SER A 46 17.42 1.85 -18.66
C SER A 46 17.74 0.66 -17.75
N TYR A 47 17.39 0.75 -16.46
CA TYR A 47 17.50 -0.38 -15.53
C TYR A 47 16.68 -1.59 -15.98
N ARG A 48 15.43 -1.37 -16.43
CA ARG A 48 14.53 -2.44 -16.89
C ARG A 48 15.13 -3.16 -18.09
N LYS A 49 15.61 -2.42 -19.09
CA LYS A 49 16.30 -2.98 -20.25
C LYS A 49 17.52 -3.82 -19.88
N GLU A 50 18.35 -3.34 -18.95
CA GLU A 50 19.50 -4.11 -18.45
C GLU A 50 19.08 -5.37 -17.68
N PHE A 51 17.99 -5.28 -16.92
CA PHE A 51 17.46 -6.39 -16.13
C PHE A 51 16.88 -7.51 -16.99
N THR A 52 16.14 -7.18 -18.06
CA THR A 52 15.49 -8.14 -18.96
C THR A 52 16.38 -8.59 -20.11
N ASN A 53 17.34 -7.74 -20.51
CA ASN A 53 18.10 -7.88 -21.75
C ASN A 53 17.18 -8.02 -22.99
N ASP A 54 16.02 -7.34 -22.96
CA ASP A 54 15.05 -7.31 -24.06
C ASP A 54 14.59 -5.87 -24.33
N ASP A 55 14.82 -5.39 -25.56
CA ASP A 55 14.41 -4.05 -26.00
C ASP A 55 12.88 -3.89 -26.06
N LYS A 56 12.13 -4.99 -26.23
CA LYS A 56 10.66 -4.96 -26.22
C LYS A 56 10.09 -4.80 -24.82
N ASP A 57 10.89 -5.09 -23.80
CA ASP A 57 10.57 -4.97 -22.39
C ASP A 57 11.54 -4.01 -21.69
N ALA A 58 11.75 -2.85 -22.31
CA ALA A 58 12.61 -1.78 -21.80
C ALA A 58 11.83 -0.70 -21.03
N ILE A 59 10.50 -0.68 -21.12
CA ILE A 59 9.68 0.35 -20.47
C ILE A 59 9.27 -0.14 -19.08
N GLU A 60 9.65 0.56 -18.02
CA GLU A 60 9.22 0.25 -16.66
C GLU A 60 7.75 0.66 -16.40
N SER A 61 7.18 0.20 -15.29
CA SER A 61 5.84 0.52 -14.82
C SER A 61 5.61 2.04 -14.75
N ILE A 62 4.63 2.53 -15.51
CA ILE A 62 4.26 3.95 -15.59
C ILE A 62 2.97 4.26 -14.82
N SER A 63 2.13 3.25 -14.55
CA SER A 63 0.91 3.39 -13.77
C SER A 63 0.54 2.08 -13.09
N HIS A 64 -0.23 2.19 -12.01
CA HIS A 64 -0.76 1.06 -11.26
C HIS A 64 -2.28 1.19 -11.19
N PHE A 65 -2.99 0.14 -11.59
CA PHE A 65 -4.44 0.07 -11.48
C PHE A 65 -4.86 -0.71 -10.23
N TYR A 66 -5.95 -0.27 -9.61
CA TYR A 66 -6.62 -0.98 -8.54
C TYR A 66 -8.12 -0.88 -8.77
N ASP A 67 -8.82 -2.01 -8.70
CA ASP A 67 -10.27 -2.02 -8.83
C ASP A 67 -10.91 -1.21 -7.69
N LEU A 68 -11.88 -0.35 -8.02
CA LEU A 68 -12.47 0.53 -7.03
C LEU A 68 -13.21 -0.25 -5.93
N ASN A 69 -13.84 -1.38 -6.26
CA ASN A 69 -14.53 -2.20 -5.28
C ASN A 69 -13.54 -2.96 -4.40
N ASP A 70 -12.45 -3.47 -4.96
CA ASP A 70 -11.38 -4.07 -4.16
C ASP A 70 -10.75 -3.04 -3.23
N LEU A 71 -10.56 -1.78 -3.66
CA LEU A 71 -10.00 -0.74 -2.80
C LEU A 71 -10.95 -0.42 -1.64
N LYS A 72 -12.25 -0.32 -1.93
CA LYS A 72 -13.28 -0.10 -0.90
C LYS A 72 -13.37 -1.28 0.06
N GLN A 73 -13.32 -2.51 -0.45
CA GLN A 73 -13.34 -3.72 0.38
C GLN A 73 -12.09 -3.79 1.27
N TYR A 74 -10.91 -3.44 0.72
CA TYR A 74 -9.67 -3.37 1.49
C TYR A 74 -9.75 -2.33 2.61
N ILE A 75 -10.25 -1.13 2.32
CA ILE A 75 -10.45 -0.09 3.33
C ILE A 75 -11.43 -0.58 4.42
N ALA A 76 -12.56 -1.17 4.04
CA ALA A 76 -13.54 -1.71 4.99
C ALA A 76 -12.95 -2.83 5.86
N TYR A 77 -12.09 -3.67 5.29
CA TYR A 77 -11.35 -4.70 6.03
C TYR A 77 -10.41 -4.08 7.07
N LEU A 78 -9.66 -3.04 6.70
CA LEU A 78 -8.78 -2.32 7.63
C LEU A 78 -9.57 -1.61 8.75
N GLU A 79 -10.71 -1.01 8.42
CA GLU A 79 -11.61 -0.37 9.39
C GLU A 79 -12.14 -1.40 10.40
N LYS A 80 -12.65 -2.54 9.93
CA LYS A 80 -13.10 -3.64 10.79
C LYS A 80 -12.00 -4.09 11.76
N LEU A 81 -10.80 -4.40 11.25
CA LEU A 81 -9.69 -4.83 12.09
C LEU A 81 -9.31 -3.75 13.12
N SER A 82 -9.31 -2.48 12.71
CA SER A 82 -8.97 -1.36 13.57
C SER A 82 -10.00 -1.17 14.69
N GLU A 83 -11.29 -1.32 14.38
CA GLU A 83 -12.39 -1.28 15.36
C GLU A 83 -12.29 -2.42 16.38
N GLU A 84 -12.11 -3.66 15.92
CA GLU A 84 -11.95 -4.84 16.79
C GLU A 84 -10.77 -4.70 17.77
N LYS A 85 -9.73 -3.97 17.36
CA LYS A 85 -8.54 -3.71 18.17
C LYS A 85 -8.61 -2.41 18.95
N GLU A 86 -9.69 -1.63 18.86
CA GLU A 86 -9.78 -0.28 19.44
C GLU A 86 -8.58 0.63 19.08
N ILE A 87 -8.09 0.48 17.85
CA ILE A 87 -7.02 1.31 17.28
C ILE A 87 -7.64 2.22 16.25
N LYS A 88 -7.42 3.53 16.37
CA LYS A 88 -7.90 4.47 15.35
C LYS A 88 -7.04 4.37 14.09
N LEU A 89 -7.65 3.96 12.98
CA LEU A 89 -7.07 4.08 11.65
C LEU A 89 -6.91 5.57 11.29
N THR A 90 -5.72 5.96 10.83
CA THR A 90 -5.41 7.36 10.50
C THR A 90 -5.18 7.60 9.02
N GLY A 91 -5.00 6.54 8.23
CA GLY A 91 -4.73 6.63 6.79
C GLY A 91 -4.06 5.39 6.23
N ILE A 92 -3.50 5.54 5.03
CA ILE A 92 -2.74 4.51 4.32
C ILE A 92 -1.38 5.10 3.96
N ARG A 93 -0.32 4.34 4.23
CA ARG A 93 1.03 4.62 3.75
C ARG A 93 1.30 3.77 2.51
N ILE A 94 1.80 4.42 1.47
CA ILE A 94 2.14 3.77 0.19
C ILE A 94 3.67 3.71 0.09
N PHE A 95 4.21 2.51 -0.05
CA PHE A 95 5.64 2.26 -0.24
C PHE A 95 5.93 1.89 -1.68
N SER A 96 6.99 2.45 -2.26
CA SER A 96 7.54 1.94 -3.52
C SER A 96 8.32 0.65 -3.26
N ALA A 97 8.08 -0.37 -4.07
CA ALA A 97 8.72 -1.67 -3.99
C ALA A 97 8.95 -2.22 -5.41
N ALA A 98 9.53 -3.42 -5.50
CA ALA A 98 9.59 -4.19 -6.73
C ALA A 98 9.17 -5.63 -6.46
N TYR A 99 8.56 -6.28 -7.44
CA TYR A 99 8.35 -7.73 -7.37
C TYR A 99 9.71 -8.45 -7.39
N PRO A 100 9.82 -9.63 -6.76
CA PRO A 100 11.04 -10.42 -6.81
C PRO A 100 11.43 -10.77 -8.24
N LYS A 101 12.72 -11.01 -8.46
CA LYS A 101 13.22 -11.48 -9.76
C LYS A 101 12.57 -12.82 -10.15
N GLU A 102 12.50 -13.75 -9.22
CA GLU A 102 11.84 -15.05 -9.44
C GLU A 102 10.36 -14.95 -9.04
N HIS A 103 9.60 -14.13 -9.74
CA HIS A 103 8.15 -14.00 -9.54
C HIS A 103 7.39 -15.06 -10.35
N SER A 104 6.29 -15.59 -9.79
CA SER A 104 5.49 -16.65 -10.45
C SER A 104 4.87 -16.18 -11.77
N ASP A 105 4.46 -14.92 -11.82
CA ASP A 105 4.11 -14.21 -13.05
C ASP A 105 5.36 -13.48 -13.59
N ILE A 106 5.91 -14.00 -14.69
CA ILE A 106 7.12 -13.49 -15.34
C ILE A 106 6.95 -12.03 -15.78
N SER A 107 5.74 -11.61 -16.16
CA SER A 107 5.47 -10.23 -16.58
C SER A 107 5.73 -9.20 -15.48
N ARG A 108 5.65 -9.65 -14.22
CA ARG A 108 5.86 -8.83 -13.03
C ARG A 108 7.29 -8.91 -12.51
N SER A 109 8.11 -9.86 -12.96
CA SER A 109 9.47 -10.05 -12.46
C SER A 109 10.27 -8.74 -12.44
N GLY A 110 10.76 -8.33 -11.27
CA GLY A 110 11.56 -7.11 -11.10
C GLY A 110 10.83 -5.77 -11.36
N ARG A 111 9.53 -5.78 -11.70
CA ARG A 111 8.75 -4.58 -11.97
C ARG A 111 8.53 -3.76 -10.71
N GLN A 112 8.52 -2.44 -10.86
CA GLN A 112 8.13 -1.54 -9.78
C GLN A 112 6.65 -1.72 -9.41
N THR A 113 6.38 -1.81 -8.11
CA THR A 113 5.03 -1.89 -7.56
C THR A 113 4.88 -1.00 -6.33
N LEU A 114 3.67 -0.93 -5.79
CA LEU A 114 3.34 -0.18 -4.59
C LEU A 114 2.78 -1.13 -3.52
N ILE A 115 3.12 -0.89 -2.26
CA ILE A 115 2.56 -1.61 -1.11
C ILE A 115 1.79 -0.63 -0.25
N PHE A 116 0.54 -0.96 0.05
CA PHE A 116 -0.39 -0.17 0.85
C PHE A 116 -0.39 -0.76 2.25
N MET A 117 -0.19 0.08 3.27
CA MET A 117 -0.24 -0.33 4.68
C MET A 117 -1.12 0.62 5.48
N PRO A 118 -1.97 0.12 6.40
CA PRO A 118 -2.74 0.98 7.31
C PRO A 118 -1.81 1.75 8.24
N THR A 119 -2.22 2.96 8.63
CA THR A 119 -1.49 3.76 9.62
C THR A 119 -2.30 4.00 10.88
N ALA A 120 -1.60 4.13 12.01
CA ALA A 120 -2.16 4.50 13.30
C ALA A 120 -1.30 5.56 13.99
N LYS A 121 -1.82 6.09 15.10
CA LYS A 121 -1.04 6.93 16.01
C LYS A 121 -0.12 6.05 16.86
N ILE A 122 1.19 6.25 16.74
CA ILE A 122 2.20 5.61 17.60
C ILE A 122 3.14 6.70 18.12
N GLY A 123 3.16 6.89 19.44
CA GLY A 123 3.81 8.04 20.07
C GLY A 123 3.22 9.36 19.57
N ASN A 124 4.08 10.23 19.02
CA ASN A 124 3.69 11.56 18.54
C ASN A 124 3.35 11.61 17.05
N SER A 125 3.43 10.49 16.32
CA SER A 125 3.16 10.45 14.88
C SER A 125 1.82 9.79 14.59
N ASN A 126 0.98 10.44 13.78
CA ASN A 126 -0.31 9.93 13.31
C ASN A 126 -0.19 9.12 12.00
N SER A 127 1.01 8.88 11.47
CA SER A 127 1.19 8.27 10.14
C SER A 127 2.06 7.02 10.16
N VAL A 128 2.15 6.34 11.31
CA VAL A 128 3.03 5.17 11.44
C VAL A 128 2.31 3.95 10.87
N ALA A 129 2.94 3.29 9.89
CA ALA A 129 2.42 2.04 9.35
C ALA A 129 2.47 0.94 10.42
N PHE A 130 1.36 0.23 10.61
CA PHE A 130 1.17 -0.75 11.67
C PHE A 130 0.55 -2.03 11.12
N GLU A 131 0.62 -3.11 11.89
CA GLU A 131 0.03 -4.40 11.51
C GLU A 131 -1.13 -4.76 12.45
N PRO A 132 -2.39 -4.48 12.07
CA PRO A 132 -3.57 -4.71 12.90
C PRO A 132 -3.84 -6.18 13.22
N LEU A 133 -3.45 -7.13 12.34
CA LEU A 133 -3.70 -8.57 12.57
C LEU A 133 -3.09 -9.05 13.90
N TYR A 134 -1.88 -8.56 14.17
CA TYR A 134 -1.08 -8.97 15.33
C TYR A 134 -0.99 -7.91 16.42
N SER A 135 -1.60 -6.74 16.23
CA SER A 135 -1.71 -5.72 17.27
C SER A 135 -2.64 -6.20 18.39
N LYS A 136 -2.36 -5.76 19.61
CA LYS A 136 -3.25 -5.96 20.76
C LYS A 136 -4.24 -4.81 20.85
N LYS A 137 -5.28 -5.01 21.66
CA LYS A 137 -6.32 -4.02 21.90
C LYS A 137 -5.71 -2.71 22.44
N GLY A 138 -5.92 -1.61 21.74
CA GLY A 138 -5.37 -0.28 22.07
C GLY A 138 -3.85 -0.12 21.87
N GLU A 139 -3.16 -1.15 21.39
CA GLU A 139 -1.69 -1.22 21.32
C GLU A 139 -1.24 -1.50 19.87
N PRO A 140 -1.17 -0.48 19.00
CA PRO A 140 -0.70 -0.64 17.62
C PRO A 140 0.78 -1.02 17.57
N VAL A 141 1.09 -2.07 16.80
CA VAL A 141 2.46 -2.57 16.60
C VAL A 141 2.95 -2.20 15.20
N LYS A 142 4.19 -1.69 15.09
CA LYS A 142 4.76 -1.29 13.80
C LYS A 142 4.89 -2.50 12.87
N PHE A 143 4.53 -2.34 11.60
CA PHE A 143 4.64 -3.44 10.62
C PHE A 143 6.07 -3.96 10.46
N THR A 144 7.07 -3.10 10.70
CA THR A 144 8.50 -3.45 10.62
C THR A 144 8.90 -4.57 11.58
N GLU A 145 8.22 -4.70 12.72
CA GLU A 145 8.49 -5.78 13.69
C GLU A 145 8.19 -7.17 13.10
N PHE A 146 7.27 -7.24 12.13
CA PHE A 146 6.94 -8.46 11.39
C PHE A 146 7.80 -8.59 10.15
N LEU A 147 7.93 -7.52 9.37
CA LEU A 147 8.70 -7.53 8.13
C LEU A 147 10.16 -7.95 8.37
N HIS A 148 10.80 -7.51 9.46
CA HIS A 148 12.20 -7.87 9.75
C HIS A 148 12.45 -9.38 9.88
N LYS A 149 11.42 -10.17 10.22
CA LYS A 149 11.51 -11.64 10.32
C LYS A 149 11.68 -12.32 8.96
N PHE A 150 11.21 -11.66 7.90
CA PHE A 150 11.24 -12.16 6.51
C PHE A 150 12.24 -11.39 5.63
N SER A 151 12.83 -10.32 6.16
CA SER A 151 13.67 -9.39 5.41
C SER A 151 15.10 -9.88 5.26
N SER A 152 15.69 -9.65 4.08
CA SER A 152 17.14 -9.69 3.90
C SER A 152 17.83 -8.54 4.65
N LYS A 153 19.16 -8.59 4.76
CA LYS A 153 19.95 -7.52 5.39
C LYS A 153 19.77 -6.18 4.66
N GLU A 154 19.61 -6.20 3.35
CA GLU A 154 19.37 -5.03 2.51
C GLU A 154 18.01 -4.39 2.84
N THR A 155 16.95 -5.19 2.93
CA THR A 155 15.61 -4.73 3.34
C THR A 155 15.62 -4.17 4.76
N GLN A 156 16.39 -4.76 5.68
CA GLN A 156 16.56 -4.25 7.04
C GLN A 156 17.32 -2.91 7.11
N GLN A 157 18.17 -2.61 6.13
CA GLN A 157 18.95 -1.36 6.08
C GLN A 157 18.18 -0.19 5.43
N VAL A 158 17.34 -0.47 4.43
CA VAL A 158 16.54 0.55 3.73
C VAL A 158 15.37 1.06 4.59
N LEU A 159 14.89 0.23 5.52
CA LEU A 159 13.90 0.61 6.54
C LEU A 159 14.59 1.41 7.65
N ARG A 160 14.54 2.75 7.56
CA ARG A 160 15.08 3.67 8.57
C ARG A 160 14.63 3.29 9.99
N ALA A 161 15.56 2.71 10.75
CA ALA A 161 15.57 2.37 12.17
C ALA A 161 14.61 1.24 12.66
N SER A 162 15.15 0.03 12.83
CA SER A 162 15.46 -0.58 14.14
C SER A 162 15.96 -2.02 13.96
N PHE A 163 17.25 -2.23 14.22
CA PHE A 163 17.90 -3.55 14.23
C PHE A 163 17.36 -4.42 15.37
N PHE A 164 16.85 -5.62 15.06
CA PHE A 164 16.70 -6.73 16.00
C PHE A 164 17.13 -8.02 15.30
N PRO A 165 18.11 -8.78 15.84
CA PRO A 165 18.46 -10.09 15.29
C PRO A 165 17.66 -11.16 16.04
N SER A 166 16.95 -12.04 15.34
CA SER A 166 16.75 -13.42 15.82
C SER A 166 16.21 -14.35 14.74
N PHE A 167 16.85 -15.53 14.73
CA PHE A 167 16.65 -16.68 13.86
C PHE A 167 15.47 -17.53 14.33
N ASN A 168 14.58 -17.84 13.38
CA ASN A 168 13.80 -19.05 13.19
C ASN A 168 12.86 -18.70 12.03
N SER A 169 12.96 -19.37 10.87
CA SER A 169 12.04 -19.11 9.76
C SER A 169 10.62 -19.38 10.23
N PRO A 170 9.76 -18.35 10.39
CA PRO A 170 8.37 -18.58 10.71
C PRO A 170 7.72 -19.27 9.50
N GLU A 171 6.70 -20.11 9.75
CA GLU A 171 5.69 -20.35 8.73
C GLU A 171 5.18 -18.99 8.22
N ASP A 172 4.79 -18.93 6.95
CA ASP A 172 4.32 -17.69 6.32
C ASP A 172 3.26 -16.98 7.18
N MET A 173 3.34 -15.66 7.27
CA MET A 173 2.46 -14.84 8.10
C MET A 173 1.62 -13.92 7.21
N ASP A 174 0.30 -13.98 7.36
CA ASP A 174 -0.60 -13.05 6.69
C ASP A 174 -0.25 -11.60 7.06
N SER A 175 -0.26 -10.71 6.07
CA SER A 175 -0.14 -9.26 6.28
C SER A 175 -1.44 -8.57 5.92
N SER A 176 -1.73 -7.49 6.64
CA SER A 176 -2.75 -6.51 6.26
C SER A 176 -2.34 -5.64 5.06
N GLY A 177 -1.12 -5.80 4.54
CA GLY A 177 -0.64 -5.05 3.38
C GLY A 177 -1.30 -5.48 2.08
N ALA A 178 -1.54 -4.52 1.18
CA ALA A 178 -2.06 -4.79 -0.16
C ALA A 178 -1.06 -4.36 -1.25
N ASN A 179 -0.82 -5.22 -2.24
CA ASN A 179 0.02 -4.92 -3.40
C ASN A 179 -0.46 -5.56 -4.71
N ARG A 180 -1.66 -6.16 -4.72
CA ARG A 180 -2.25 -6.84 -5.89
C ARG A 180 -2.78 -5.82 -6.92
N LEU A 181 -1.90 -4.89 -7.30
CA LEU A 181 -2.08 -3.91 -8.34
C LEU A 181 -1.83 -4.58 -9.70
N ASP A 182 -2.45 -4.02 -10.74
CA ASP A 182 -2.11 -4.35 -12.12
C ASP A 182 -1.21 -3.25 -12.69
N PRO A 183 0.12 -3.46 -12.74
CA PRO A 183 1.05 -2.50 -13.31
C PRO A 183 0.89 -2.42 -14.84
N THR A 184 1.12 -1.25 -15.41
CA THR A 184 1.15 -1.00 -16.85
C THR A 184 2.50 -0.38 -17.24
N PRO A 185 3.15 -0.78 -18.34
CA PRO A 185 2.66 -1.74 -19.35
C PRO A 185 2.55 -3.17 -18.80
N PRO A 186 1.43 -3.88 -19.03
CA PRO A 186 1.45 -5.34 -18.98
C PRO A 186 2.37 -5.82 -20.10
N MET A 187 3.08 -6.94 -19.90
CA MET A 187 3.71 -7.61 -21.05
C MET A 187 2.66 -8.05 -22.06
#